data_AF-A0A261BRD1-F1
#
_entry.id   AF-A0A261BRD1-F1
#
_cell.length_a   1.000
_cell.length_b   1.000
_cell.length_c   1.000
_cell.angle_alpha   90.00
_cell.angle_beta   90.00
_cell.angle_gamma   90.00
#
_symmetry.space_group_name_H-M   'P 1'
#
loop_
_entity.id
_entity.type
_entity.pdbx_description
1 polymer ?
#
loop_
_entity_poly.entity_id
_entity_poly.type
_entity_poly.pdbx_seq_one_letter_code
_entity_poly.pdbx_strand_id
1 'polypeptide(L)'
;MKEAIVVLASQSPNRLKLLQQIGLKNVIVKVSNFEENLPKTLPVKQFVIETAKGKLATIVEEMSKNQEPYSVIIACDTVIEFNGEIIGKPTDANDAIETLKRNKAGSYGIGDFAAVFVRGIEGCMPNVVGLPLHRLHQALIAKNIL
;
A
#
# COMPACT_ATOMS: atom_id res chain seq x y z
N MET A 1 21.97 -17.63 10.54
CA MET A 1 20.75 -16.96 11.03
C MET A 1 19.56 -17.56 10.31
N LYS A 2 18.43 -17.77 10.98
CA LYS A 2 17.21 -18.28 10.33
C LYS A 2 16.69 -17.20 9.39
N GLU A 3 16.33 -17.57 8.16
CA GLU A 3 15.80 -16.61 7.20
C GLU A 3 14.47 -16.02 7.71
N ALA A 4 14.32 -14.69 7.64
CA ALA A 4 13.13 -14.00 8.12
C ALA A 4 11.94 -14.29 7.22
N ILE A 5 10.80 -14.63 7.82
CA ILE A 5 9.55 -14.89 7.08
C ILE A 5 8.80 -13.56 6.96
N VAL A 6 8.83 -12.97 5.77
CA VAL A 6 8.19 -11.68 5.48
C VAL A 6 6.89 -11.90 4.72
N VAL A 7 5.79 -11.37 5.27
CA VAL A 7 4.46 -11.48 4.68
C VAL A 7 4.01 -10.11 4.19
N LEU A 8 3.57 -10.00 2.94
CA LEU A 8 2.90 -8.82 2.39
C LEU A 8 1.39 -9.05 2.40
N ALA A 9 0.68 -8.27 3.22
CA ALA A 9 -0.77 -8.26 3.33
C ALA A 9 -1.41 -7.39 2.22
N SER A 10 -1.08 -7.66 0.95
CA SER A 10 -1.56 -6.87 -0.18
C SER A 10 -1.51 -7.63 -1.50
N GLN A 11 -2.55 -7.49 -2.31
CA GLN A 11 -2.61 -8.00 -3.69
C GLN A 11 -1.87 -7.13 -4.73
N SER A 12 -1.21 -6.03 -4.32
CA SER A 12 -0.61 -5.10 -5.28
C SER A 12 0.74 -5.64 -5.81
N PRO A 13 0.88 -5.85 -7.13
CA PRO A 13 2.15 -6.28 -7.73
C PRO A 13 3.24 -5.22 -7.57
N ASN A 14 2.88 -3.93 -7.57
CA ASN A 14 3.84 -2.84 -7.41
C ASN A 14 4.46 -2.83 -6.00
N ARG A 15 3.66 -3.12 -4.96
CA ARG A 15 4.17 -3.22 -3.59
C ARG A 15 5.14 -4.40 -3.42
N LEU A 16 4.84 -5.54 -4.05
CA LEU A 16 5.77 -6.68 -4.07
C LEU A 16 7.09 -6.30 -4.75
N LYS A 17 7.04 -5.66 -5.93
CA LYS A 17 8.23 -5.18 -6.64
C LYS A 17 9.06 -4.22 -5.78
N LEU A 18 8.41 -3.28 -5.08
CA LEU A 18 9.10 -2.33 -4.19
C LEU A 18 9.83 -3.04 -3.03
N LEU A 19 9.21 -4.07 -2.43
CA LEU A 19 9.87 -4.86 -1.38
C LEU A 19 11.07 -5.64 -1.94
N GLN A 20 10.94 -6.23 -3.13
CA GLN A 20 12.03 -6.94 -3.79
C GLN A 20 13.20 -6.02 -4.13
N GLN A 21 12.92 -4.77 -4.52
CA GLN A 21 13.95 -3.76 -4.81
C GLN A 21 14.80 -3.39 -3.59
N ILE A 22 14.27 -3.51 -2.37
CA ILE A 22 15.01 -3.26 -1.13
C ILE A 22 15.67 -4.52 -0.54
N GLY A 23 15.74 -5.60 -1.31
CA GLY A 23 16.46 -6.82 -0.93
C GLY A 23 15.60 -7.93 -0.31
N LEU A 24 14.29 -7.73 -0.16
CA LEU A 24 13.38 -8.78 0.32
C LEU A 24 13.02 -9.75 -0.82
N LYS A 25 13.78 -10.82 -0.97
CA LYS A 25 13.62 -11.79 -2.07
C LYS A 25 12.48 -12.78 -1.84
N ASN A 26 12.26 -13.19 -0.59
CA ASN A 26 11.32 -14.24 -0.21
C ASN A 26 10.12 -13.65 0.56
N VAL A 27 9.24 -12.96 -0.18
CA VAL A 27 8.02 -12.34 0.38
C VAL A 27 6.81 -13.22 0.08
N ILE A 28 6.10 -13.64 1.14
CA ILE A 28 4.84 -14.38 1.04
C ILE A 28 3.71 -13.37 0.86
N VAL A 29 2.93 -13.48 -0.21
CA VAL A 29 1.77 -12.60 -0.43
C VAL A 29 0.52 -13.26 0.14
N LYS A 30 -0.16 -12.57 1.06
CA LYS A 30 -1.51 -12.95 1.52
C LYS A 30 -2.47 -11.77 1.30
N VAL A 31 -3.66 -12.07 0.81
CA VAL A 31 -4.68 -11.06 0.54
C VAL A 31 -5.66 -11.04 1.71
N SER A 32 -5.83 -9.87 2.32
CA SER A 32 -6.82 -9.70 3.38
C SER A 32 -8.22 -9.59 2.77
N ASN A 33 -9.19 -10.24 3.41
CA ASN A 33 -10.62 -10.11 3.12
C ASN A 33 -11.29 -8.97 3.90
N PHE A 34 -10.52 -8.05 4.48
CA PHE A 34 -11.07 -6.90 5.20
C PHE A 34 -11.87 -6.01 4.25
N GLU A 35 -13.16 -5.84 4.53
CA GLU A 35 -14.02 -4.94 3.75
C GLU A 35 -13.63 -3.48 3.98
N GLU A 36 -13.34 -2.76 2.90
CA GLU A 36 -13.00 -1.33 2.93
C GLU A 36 -14.26 -0.45 3.04
N ASN A 37 -15.15 -0.80 3.97
CA ASN A 37 -16.47 -0.17 4.16
C ASN A 37 -16.51 0.87 5.29
N LEU A 38 -15.34 1.33 5.74
CA LEU A 38 -15.23 2.35 6.79
C LEU A 38 -15.97 3.65 6.40
N PRO A 39 -16.51 4.41 7.39
CA PRO A 39 -17.21 5.65 7.10
C PRO A 39 -16.33 6.63 6.32
N LYS A 40 -16.79 7.04 5.12
CA LYS A 40 -16.09 8.04 4.28
C LYS A 40 -16.07 9.45 4.89
N THR A 41 -16.80 9.67 5.97
CA THR A 41 -16.76 10.89 6.79
C THR A 41 -15.53 10.97 7.68
N LEU A 42 -14.78 9.87 7.85
CA LEU A 42 -13.53 9.89 8.60
C LEU A 42 -12.50 10.78 7.89
N PRO A 43 -11.66 11.49 8.66
CA PRO A 43 -10.47 12.12 8.10
C PRO A 43 -9.65 11.11 7.30
N VAL A 44 -9.19 11.50 6.11
CA VAL A 44 -8.48 10.63 5.15
C VAL A 44 -7.36 9.82 5.82
N LYS A 45 -6.56 10.50 6.64
CA LYS A 45 -5.46 9.87 7.39
C LYS A 45 -5.95 8.76 8.32
N GLN A 46 -7.09 8.95 8.98
CA GLN A 46 -7.67 7.91 9.84
C GLN A 46 -8.21 6.75 9.02
N PHE A 47 -8.91 7.03 7.92
CA PHE A 47 -9.40 5.99 7.01
C PHE A 47 -8.27 5.04 6.56
N VAL A 48 -7.15 5.59 6.08
CA VAL A 48 -5.98 4.80 5.66
C VAL A 48 -5.42 3.93 6.78
N ILE A 49 -5.28 4.51 7.97
CA ILE A 49 -4.69 3.82 9.12
C ILE A 49 -5.59 2.65 9.55
N GLU A 50 -6.90 2.89 9.66
CA GLU A 50 -7.85 1.87 10.09
C GLU A 50 -8.01 0.76 9.03
N THR A 51 -8.02 1.11 7.75
CA THR A 51 -8.02 0.09 6.67
C THR A 51 -6.75 -0.76 6.70
N ALA A 52 -5.57 -0.15 6.89
CA ALA A 52 -4.32 -0.89 6.99
C ALA A 52 -4.28 -1.81 8.22
N LYS A 53 -4.80 -1.35 9.37
CA LYS A 53 -4.94 -2.16 10.60
C LYS A 53 -5.91 -3.31 10.41
N GLY A 54 -7.06 -3.07 9.78
CA GLY A 54 -8.04 -4.10 9.44
C GLY A 54 -7.41 -5.20 8.58
N LYS A 55 -6.69 -4.80 7.53
CA LYS A 55 -5.94 -5.74 6.68
C LYS A 55 -4.93 -6.58 7.46
N LEU A 56 -4.16 -5.93 8.34
CA LEU A 56 -3.19 -6.63 9.20
C LEU A 56 -3.88 -7.63 10.14
N ALA A 57 -4.96 -7.23 10.79
CA ALA A 57 -5.68 -8.06 11.77
C ALA A 57 -6.20 -9.35 11.13
N THR A 58 -6.78 -9.27 9.93
CA THR A 58 -7.26 -10.45 9.19
C THR A 58 -6.14 -11.45 8.92
N ILE A 59 -4.97 -10.99 8.46
CA ILE A 59 -3.85 -11.88 8.16
C ILE A 59 -3.25 -12.47 9.44
N VAL A 60 -3.14 -11.69 10.51
CA VAL A 60 -2.67 -12.19 11.82
C VAL A 60 -3.59 -13.28 12.34
N GLU A 61 -4.90 -13.08 12.27
CA GLU A 61 -5.89 -14.06 12.72
C GLU A 61 -5.82 -15.34 11.88
N GLU A 62 -5.76 -15.22 10.55
CA GLU A 62 -5.62 -16.34 9.62
C GLU A 62 -4.35 -17.15 9.91
N MET A 63 -3.19 -16.49 10.02
CA MET A 63 -1.92 -17.17 10.27
C MET A 63 -1.88 -17.82 11.65
N SER A 64 -2.51 -17.20 12.65
CA SER A 64 -2.62 -17.77 13.99
C SER A 64 -3.47 -19.04 14.01
N LYS A 65 -4.61 -19.05 13.29
CA LYS A 65 -5.47 -20.23 13.15
C LYS A 65 -4.74 -21.39 12.45
N ASN A 66 -3.97 -21.08 11.41
CA ASN A 66 -3.21 -22.06 10.65
C ASN A 66 -1.85 -22.42 11.27
N GLN A 67 -1.48 -21.80 12.40
CA GLN A 67 -0.17 -21.95 13.06
C GLN A 67 1.00 -21.65 12.10
N GLU A 68 0.80 -20.71 11.18
CA GLU A 68 1.80 -20.27 10.23
C GLU A 68 2.76 -19.27 10.91
N PRO A 69 4.07 -19.53 10.93
CA PRO A 69 5.03 -18.60 11.51
C PRO A 69 5.26 -17.39 10.60
N TYR A 70 5.52 -16.23 11.19
CA TYR A 70 5.99 -15.03 10.49
C TYR A 70 6.99 -14.25 11.35
N SER A 71 7.90 -13.53 10.70
CA SER A 71 8.80 -12.57 11.37
C SER A 71 8.24 -11.15 11.31
N VAL A 72 7.61 -10.78 10.19
CA VAL A 72 6.96 -9.49 10.00
C VAL A 72 5.81 -9.62 9.00
N ILE A 73 4.72 -8.92 9.27
CA ILE A 73 3.62 -8.73 8.31
C ILE A 73 3.59 -7.26 7.94
N ILE A 74 3.63 -6.97 6.64
CA ILE A 74 3.61 -5.64 6.07
C ILE A 74 2.23 -5.41 5.48
N ALA A 75 1.41 -4.62 6.17
CA ALA A 75 0.14 -4.14 5.68
C ALA A 75 0.26 -2.67 5.26
N CYS A 76 -0.44 -2.31 4.19
CA CYS A 76 -0.39 -0.96 3.65
C CYS A 76 -1.71 -0.64 2.94
N ASP A 77 -2.14 0.58 3.13
CA ASP A 77 -3.29 1.14 2.44
C ASP A 77 -2.89 2.46 1.79
N THR A 78 -3.58 2.83 0.72
CA THR A 78 -3.23 4.01 -0.06
C THR A 78 -4.50 4.62 -0.58
N VAL A 79 -4.75 5.83 -0.12
CA VAL A 79 -5.77 6.68 -0.68
C VAL A 79 -5.10 7.94 -1.17
N ILE A 80 -5.71 8.54 -2.18
CA ILE A 80 -5.29 9.82 -2.70
C ILE A 80 -6.34 10.82 -2.23
N GLU A 81 -5.88 11.93 -1.67
CA GLU A 81 -6.72 13.08 -1.39
C GLU A 81 -6.42 14.18 -2.41
N PHE A 82 -7.46 14.74 -3.03
CA PHE A 82 -7.34 15.91 -3.89
C PHE A 82 -8.50 16.86 -3.62
N ASN A 83 -8.17 18.11 -3.28
CA ASN A 83 -9.14 19.14 -2.90
C ASN A 83 -10.11 18.69 -1.80
N GLY A 84 -9.62 17.95 -0.79
CA GLY A 84 -10.43 17.46 0.33
C GLY A 84 -11.29 16.23 0.05
N GLU A 85 -11.21 15.66 -1.15
CA GLU A 85 -11.93 14.44 -1.52
C GLU A 85 -10.98 13.25 -1.60
N ILE A 86 -11.38 12.13 -1.00
CA ILE A 86 -10.75 10.83 -1.26
C ILE A 86 -11.13 10.41 -2.67
N ILE A 87 -10.12 10.23 -3.51
CA ILE A 87 -10.31 9.62 -4.80
C ILE A 87 -9.98 8.12 -4.64
N GLY A 88 -10.76 7.26 -5.29
CA GLY A 88 -10.50 5.82 -5.41
C GLY A 88 -9.84 5.49 -6.75
N LYS A 89 -9.37 4.25 -6.92
CA LYS A 89 -8.97 3.78 -8.25
C LYS A 89 -10.16 3.89 -9.21
N PRO A 90 -9.95 4.32 -10.46
CA PRO A 90 -11.04 4.41 -11.41
C PRO A 90 -11.65 3.03 -11.62
N THR A 91 -12.98 2.93 -11.55
CA THR A 91 -13.69 1.65 -11.68
C THR A 91 -13.84 1.21 -13.13
N ASP A 92 -13.80 2.16 -14.07
CA ASP A 92 -13.90 1.94 -15.51
C ASP A 92 -13.21 3.07 -16.31
N ALA A 93 -13.24 2.95 -17.64
CA ALA A 93 -12.62 3.92 -18.54
C ALA A 93 -13.26 5.32 -18.49
N ASN A 94 -14.57 5.41 -18.25
CA ASN A 94 -15.27 6.70 -18.16
C ASN A 94 -14.90 7.41 -16.85
N ASP A 95 -14.84 6.66 -15.74
CA ASP A 95 -14.38 7.17 -14.44
C ASP A 95 -12.91 7.60 -14.49
N ALA A 96 -12.07 6.87 -15.23
CA ALA A 96 -10.70 7.29 -15.51
C ALA A 96 -10.66 8.63 -16.27
N ILE A 97 -11.42 8.78 -17.35
CA ILE A 97 -11.48 10.03 -18.14
C ILE A 97 -11.97 11.20 -17.29
N GLU A 98 -13.00 10.99 -16.47
CA GLU A 98 -13.51 12.01 -15.54
C GLU A 98 -12.47 12.40 -14.49
N THR A 99 -11.72 11.43 -13.96
CA THR A 99 -10.59 11.66 -13.07
C THR A 99 -9.49 12.49 -13.77
N LEU A 100 -9.16 12.15 -15.03
CA LEU A 100 -8.19 12.90 -15.83
C LEU A 100 -8.63 14.36 -16.06
N LYS A 101 -9.88 14.58 -16.47
CA LYS A 101 -10.46 15.91 -16.70
C LYS A 101 -10.44 16.80 -15.45
N ARG A 102 -10.56 16.22 -14.26
CA ARG A 102 -10.52 16.95 -12.98
C ARG A 102 -9.10 17.33 -12.55
N ASN A 103 -8.08 17.12 -13.39
CA ASN A 103 -6.65 17.22 -13.04
C ASN A 103 -6.24 16.29 -11.88
N LYS A 104 -7.04 15.24 -11.64
CA LYS A 104 -6.82 14.22 -10.60
C LYS A 104 -5.97 13.04 -11.14
N ALA A 105 -5.42 13.18 -12.35
CA ALA A 105 -4.66 12.18 -13.09
C ALA A 105 -3.35 11.77 -12.42
N GLY A 106 -2.58 12.76 -11.99
CA GLY A 106 -1.18 12.58 -11.57
C GLY A 106 -1.01 11.78 -10.29
N SER A 107 -2.08 11.63 -9.51
CA SER A 107 -2.08 10.85 -8.27
C SER A 107 -2.30 9.36 -8.51
N TYR A 108 -3.05 8.96 -9.54
CA TYR A 108 -3.29 7.54 -9.85
C TYR A 108 -2.18 6.98 -10.71
N GLY A 109 -1.46 5.97 -10.22
CA GLY A 109 -0.53 5.25 -11.09
C GLY A 109 0.65 6.10 -11.55
N ILE A 110 1.10 7.05 -10.73
CA ILE A 110 2.40 7.71 -10.90
C ILE A 110 3.57 6.71 -10.98
N GLY A 111 3.40 5.52 -10.42
CA GLY A 111 4.33 4.40 -10.57
C GLY A 111 4.16 3.60 -11.89
N ASP A 112 3.17 3.95 -12.72
CA ASP A 112 2.82 3.28 -13.99
C ASP A 112 2.63 4.34 -15.10
N PHE A 113 1.83 4.08 -16.13
CA PHE A 113 1.69 4.94 -17.32
C PHE A 113 1.23 6.37 -17.06
N ALA A 114 0.61 6.67 -15.92
CA ALA A 114 0.10 8.00 -15.62
C ALA A 114 1.19 9.01 -15.22
N ALA A 115 2.44 8.55 -15.00
CA ALA A 115 3.59 9.43 -14.75
C ALA A 115 3.76 10.51 -15.82
N VAL A 116 3.39 10.21 -17.08
CA VAL A 116 3.46 11.15 -18.21
C VAL A 116 2.56 12.38 -18.03
N PHE A 117 1.57 12.31 -17.15
CA PHE A 117 0.64 13.41 -16.85
C PHE A 117 1.03 14.21 -15.58
N VAL A 118 2.11 13.82 -14.89
CA VAL A 118 2.57 14.46 -13.66
C VAL A 118 3.48 15.64 -13.98
N ARG A 119 3.08 16.85 -13.58
CA ARG A 119 3.87 18.09 -13.81
C ARG A 119 5.07 18.26 -12.88
N GLY A 120 5.07 17.56 -11.74
CA GLY A 120 6.13 17.61 -10.74
C GLY A 120 5.80 16.74 -9.54
N ILE A 121 6.82 16.30 -8.80
CA ILE A 121 6.69 15.52 -7.57
C ILE A 121 7.45 16.26 -6.47
N GLU A 122 6.76 16.66 -5.41
CA GLU A 122 7.40 17.18 -4.20
C GLU A 122 7.38 16.10 -3.11
N GLY A 123 8.57 15.74 -2.61
CA GLY A 123 8.75 14.67 -1.63
C GLY A 123 9.23 13.34 -2.21
N CYS A 124 9.21 12.29 -1.41
CA CYS A 124 9.71 10.96 -1.80
C CYS A 124 8.67 10.27 -2.70
N MET A 125 8.94 10.13 -4.00
CA MET A 125 8.04 9.44 -4.95
C MET A 125 7.56 8.04 -4.47
N PRO A 126 8.40 7.19 -3.85
CA PRO A 126 7.92 5.97 -3.18
C PRO A 126 6.88 6.20 -2.07
N ASN A 127 6.95 7.32 -1.34
CA ASN A 127 5.92 7.70 -0.37
C ASN A 127 4.60 8.12 -1.04
N VAL A 128 4.62 8.58 -2.30
CA VAL A 128 3.42 8.92 -3.08
C VAL A 128 2.70 7.66 -3.57
N VAL A 129 3.34 6.49 -3.47
CA VAL A 129 2.74 5.19 -3.75
C VAL A 129 2.75 4.31 -2.49
N GLY A 130 2.10 4.77 -1.43
CA GLY A 130 1.46 3.87 -0.47
C GLY A 130 2.31 3.06 0.51
N LEU A 131 3.64 3.07 0.37
CA LEU A 131 4.55 2.36 1.26
C LEU A 131 5.79 3.24 1.47
N PRO A 132 6.05 3.74 2.70
CA PRO A 132 7.17 4.63 2.94
C PRO A 132 8.49 3.85 2.95
N LEU A 133 9.02 3.57 1.76
CA LEU A 133 10.06 2.58 1.54
C LEU A 133 11.33 2.84 2.36
N HIS A 134 11.74 4.11 2.46
CA HIS A 134 12.90 4.50 3.26
C HIS A 134 12.71 4.18 4.76
N ARG A 135 11.55 4.54 5.32
CA ARG A 135 11.23 4.26 6.73
C ARG A 135 11.09 2.77 6.98
N LEU A 136 10.47 2.04 6.05
CA LEU A 136 10.34 0.60 6.11
C LEU A 136 11.73 -0.06 6.11
N HIS A 137 12.60 0.29 5.16
CA HIS A 137 13.94 -0.25 5.06
C HIS A 137 14.75 -0.04 6.35
N GLN A 138 14.73 1.17 6.92
CA GLN A 138 15.36 1.45 8.22
C GLN A 138 14.78 0.58 9.35
N ALA A 139 13.46 0.41 9.39
CA ALA A 139 12.81 -0.41 10.39
C ALA A 139 13.17 -1.90 10.26
N LEU A 140 13.32 -2.40 9.03
CA LEU A 140 13.72 -3.79 8.76
C LEU A 140 15.16 -4.06 9.17
N ILE A 141 16.09 -3.14 8.89
CA ILE A 141 17.49 -3.21 9.38
C ILE A 141 17.52 -3.23 10.91
N ALA A 142 16.79 -2.31 11.55
CA ALA A 142 16.76 -2.23 13.02
C ALA A 142 16.19 -3.50 13.68
N LYS A 143 15.43 -4.32 12.93
CA LYS A 143 14.88 -5.61 13.37
C LYS A 143 15.73 -6.81 12.94
N ASN A 144 16.89 -6.59 12.31
CA ASN A 144 17.75 -7.63 11.72
C ASN A 144 16.99 -8.54 10.72
N ILE A 145 16.05 -7.96 9.97
CA ILE A 145 15.31 -8.65 8.90
C ILE A 145 16.04 -8.51 7.56
N LEU A 146 16.64 -7.34 7.33
CA LEU A 146 17.59 -7.04 6.25
C LEU A 146 18.96 -6.79 6.90
#